data_AF-A0A7X7RIQ6-F1
#
_entry.id   AF-A0A7X7RIQ6-F1
#
_cell.length_a   1.000
_cell.length_b   1.000
_cell.length_c   1.000
_cell.angle_alpha   90.00
_cell.angle_beta   90.00
_cell.angle_gamma   90.00
#
_symmetry.space_group_name_H-M   'P 1'
#
loop_
_entity.id
_entity.type
_entity.pdbx_description
1 polymer ?
#
loop_
_entity_poly.entity_id
_entity_poly.type
_entity_poly.pdbx_seq_one_letter_code
_entity_poly.pdbx_strand_id
1 'polypeptide(L)'
;TRVQYQAYEVTDLLRAGGNCLAVQLGDGWYCGQIARHWYQGEVTYGGHPALLAQLQVTCTDGSTHTVVSDERWEQLQQRVIRYSDIYHGEYCDFWRENPAWKTGAALAWPASPVRVEEHRLQIDWQDGAPVRVQEELQARSITRRDNGSYVVDFGQNLTGRERLHLKNTLPGTLIHIRHGEMLNPDGSVYTENLRSAAAETVYVTGGNPEEVYEPLFTFFGFRYLEISGWPGELTGEMLCARVICSDLPPSGNFQCSNPLLNQLYRNIVWGQKGNFLDVPTDCPQRDERYGWTGDTQVFANTATFNFFCPEFYRKWLRDLNANQSQGHFPAIAPNPYQREHIPGATAWSDAGLIVPWVMYLKYGDTEVLQRYCENMSRWLEAQVELAGGSLLVKNARYGDWLNLDAPTSEALLSTAYLAGMNKLLAEIYHVLGREQDSQERLRRYEQVRQCFVEKFFGPEGELVERTQTAALLALHFRLVPENAYAKTVNFLLQDLRETRKLHLSTGFVGTPLLLPVLSALGQTDLAYALLEQTTYPGWLYPVTQG
;
A
#
# COMPACT_ATOMS: atom_id res chain seq x y z
N THR A 1 10.91 12.69 10.11
CA THR A 1 10.82 12.87 11.58
C THR A 1 11.29 11.64 12.32
N ARG A 2 11.04 10.42 11.81
CA ARG A 2 11.56 9.16 12.38
C ARG A 2 12.22 8.27 11.31
N VAL A 3 13.08 7.36 11.73
CA VAL A 3 13.60 6.23 10.96
C VAL A 3 13.61 4.99 11.85
N GLN A 4 13.26 3.83 11.27
CA GLN A 4 13.27 2.56 11.99
C GLN A 4 14.62 1.85 11.82
N TYR A 5 15.16 1.30 12.90
CA TYR A 5 16.34 0.43 12.85
C TYR A 5 15.96 -1.04 13.05
N GLN A 6 16.86 -1.92 12.60
CA GLN A 6 16.79 -3.36 12.80
C GLN A 6 17.94 -3.82 13.70
N ALA A 7 17.71 -4.86 14.49
CA ALA A 7 18.79 -5.59 15.16
C ALA A 7 18.81 -7.04 14.70
N TYR A 8 20.02 -7.57 14.55
CA TYR A 8 20.28 -8.92 14.10
C TYR A 8 21.23 -9.60 15.09
N GLU A 9 20.94 -10.85 15.44
CA GLU A 9 21.93 -11.69 16.12
C GLU A 9 22.97 -12.15 15.09
N VAL A 10 24.23 -11.81 15.34
CA VAL A 10 25.34 -12.09 14.41
C VAL A 10 26.47 -12.89 15.07
N THR A 11 26.18 -13.52 16.22
CA THR A 11 27.16 -14.28 17.03
C THR A 11 27.93 -15.29 16.18
N ASP A 12 27.21 -16.08 15.38
CA ASP A 12 27.77 -17.16 14.56
C ASP A 12 28.45 -16.67 13.26
N LEU A 13 28.34 -15.38 12.93
CA LEU A 13 29.01 -14.77 11.78
C LEU A 13 30.39 -14.24 12.13
N LEU A 14 30.67 -14.04 13.42
CA LEU A 14 31.96 -13.56 13.90
C LEU A 14 32.99 -14.69 13.92
N ARG A 15 34.24 -14.34 13.60
CA ARG A 15 35.39 -15.23 13.71
C ARG A 15 36.45 -14.65 14.63
N ALA A 16 37.27 -15.52 15.22
CA ALA A 16 38.47 -15.08 15.93
C ALA A 16 39.42 -14.33 14.98
N GLY A 17 39.95 -13.19 15.42
CA GLY A 17 40.85 -12.35 14.62
C GLY A 17 40.12 -11.28 13.79
N GLY A 18 40.55 -11.10 12.54
CA GLY A 18 40.06 -10.02 11.67
C GLY A 18 38.65 -10.28 11.14
N ASN A 19 37.73 -9.35 11.37
CA ASN A 19 36.37 -9.37 10.84
C ASN A 19 36.17 -8.18 9.89
N CYS A 20 35.25 -8.31 8.93
CA CYS A 20 34.87 -7.24 8.02
C CYS A 20 33.36 -7.03 8.13
N LEU A 21 32.96 -5.78 8.37
CA LEU A 21 31.57 -5.36 8.28
C LEU A 21 31.43 -4.51 7.02
N ALA A 22 30.57 -4.95 6.11
CA ALA A 22 30.34 -4.25 4.84
C ALA A 22 28.84 -4.12 4.60
N VAL A 23 28.44 -2.97 4.03
CA VAL A 23 27.03 -2.63 3.80
C VAL A 23 26.88 -2.05 2.40
N GLN A 24 25.85 -2.48 1.69
CA GLN A 24 25.42 -1.85 0.45
C GLN A 24 24.18 -1.00 0.74
N LEU A 25 24.15 0.21 0.19
CA LEU A 25 23.04 1.14 0.33
C LEU A 25 22.38 1.36 -1.03
N GLY A 26 21.06 1.26 -1.08
CA GLY A 26 20.24 1.68 -2.22
C GLY A 26 19.47 2.95 -1.88
N ASP A 27 18.99 3.64 -2.91
CA ASP A 27 18.32 4.94 -2.75
C ASP A 27 16.97 4.84 -2.02
N GLY A 28 16.22 3.76 -2.29
CA GLY A 28 14.94 3.44 -1.66
C GLY A 28 13.93 4.59 -1.67
N TRP A 29 13.06 4.62 -0.66
CA TRP A 29 12.11 5.72 -0.45
C TRP A 29 12.77 7.02 0.01
N TYR A 30 14.01 6.98 0.53
CA TYR A 30 14.64 8.13 1.16
C TYR A 30 15.11 9.16 0.13
N CYS A 31 15.79 8.72 -0.93
CA CYS A 31 16.37 9.63 -1.92
C CYS A 31 16.09 9.24 -3.38
N GLY A 32 15.39 8.11 -3.61
CA GLY A 32 14.96 7.67 -4.93
C GLY A 32 13.84 8.53 -5.53
N GLN A 33 13.34 8.15 -6.70
CA GLN A 33 12.37 8.93 -7.48
C GLN A 33 11.03 9.07 -6.79
N ILE A 34 10.60 8.09 -6.00
CA ILE A 34 9.39 8.19 -5.18
C ILE A 34 9.42 9.39 -4.21
N ALA A 35 10.61 9.82 -3.77
CA ALA A 35 10.81 11.01 -2.93
C ALA A 35 10.84 12.33 -3.73
N ARG A 36 10.88 12.27 -5.06
CA ARG A 36 11.08 13.44 -5.96
C ARG A 36 9.96 13.65 -6.96
N HIS A 37 9.15 12.61 -7.21
CA HIS A 37 8.24 12.51 -8.36
C HIS A 37 7.30 13.71 -8.50
N TRP A 38 6.72 14.20 -7.40
CA TRP A 38 5.78 15.33 -7.44
C TRP A 38 6.39 16.69 -7.08
N TYR A 39 7.70 16.75 -6.84
CA TYR A 39 8.44 17.96 -6.42
C TYR A 39 9.29 18.58 -7.54
N GLN A 40 9.01 18.29 -8.81
CA GLN A 40 9.84 18.75 -9.94
C GLN A 40 11.34 18.40 -9.78
N GLY A 41 11.65 17.33 -9.03
CA GLY A 41 13.02 16.90 -8.76
C GLY A 41 13.63 17.37 -7.44
N GLU A 42 12.95 18.20 -6.64
CA GLU A 42 13.43 18.55 -5.30
C GLU A 42 13.37 17.35 -4.34
N VAL A 43 14.33 17.31 -3.40
CA VAL A 43 14.55 16.18 -2.50
C VAL A 43 13.68 16.32 -1.25
N THR A 44 12.78 15.36 -1.03
CA THR A 44 11.89 15.35 0.14
C THR A 44 12.58 15.03 1.47
N TYR A 45 13.39 13.97 1.53
CA TYR A 45 13.98 13.49 2.79
C TYR A 45 15.49 13.72 2.85
N GLY A 46 16.25 13.22 1.87
CA GLY A 46 17.70 13.43 1.78
C GLY A 46 18.25 13.14 0.38
N GLY A 47 19.41 13.71 0.05
CA GLY A 47 19.92 13.73 -1.32
C GLY A 47 20.65 12.46 -1.75
N HIS A 48 21.03 11.61 -0.79
CA HIS A 48 21.81 10.38 -0.97
C HIS A 48 21.54 9.45 0.22
N PRO A 49 21.73 8.12 0.09
CA PRO A 49 21.50 7.21 1.19
C PRO A 49 22.58 7.35 2.28
N ALA A 50 22.22 7.08 3.53
CA ALA A 50 23.12 7.18 4.69
C ALA A 50 22.98 5.93 5.59
N LEU A 51 24.05 5.61 6.33
CA LEU A 51 24.12 4.47 7.25
C LEU A 51 24.29 4.94 8.69
N LEU A 52 23.49 4.36 9.58
CA LEU A 52 23.73 4.34 11.01
C LEU A 52 23.84 2.87 11.44
N ALA A 53 25.00 2.46 11.94
CA ALA A 53 25.24 1.07 12.33
C ALA A 53 25.98 1.00 13.67
N GLN A 54 25.63 -0.02 14.47
CA GLN A 54 26.35 -0.38 15.68
C GLN A 54 26.38 -1.91 15.81
N LEU A 55 27.58 -2.47 15.96
CA LEU A 55 27.82 -3.85 16.34
C LEU A 55 28.27 -3.86 17.80
N GLN A 56 27.56 -4.61 18.65
CA GLN A 56 27.94 -4.83 20.05
C GLN A 56 28.29 -6.31 20.25
N VAL A 57 29.48 -6.58 20.76
CA VAL A 57 29.99 -7.93 21.01
C VAL A 57 30.25 -8.08 22.50
N THR A 58 29.65 -9.09 23.12
CA THR A 58 29.92 -9.47 24.51
C THR A 58 30.79 -10.72 24.54
N CYS A 59 31.97 -10.62 25.12
CA CYS A 59 32.92 -11.72 25.24
C CYS A 59 32.55 -12.66 26.40
N THR A 60 33.12 -13.85 26.40
CA THR A 60 32.88 -14.87 27.45
C THR A 60 33.34 -14.44 28.85
N ASP A 61 34.25 -13.47 28.95
CA ASP A 61 34.71 -12.88 30.21
C ASP A 61 33.83 -11.71 30.70
N GLY A 62 32.76 -11.39 29.97
CA GLY A 62 31.82 -10.32 30.25
C GLY A 62 32.24 -8.93 29.73
N SER A 63 33.40 -8.80 29.09
CA SER A 63 33.80 -7.55 28.43
C SER A 63 32.96 -7.30 27.17
N THR A 64 32.79 -6.02 26.81
CA THR A 64 32.03 -5.61 25.62
C THR A 64 32.87 -4.80 24.65
N HIS A 65 32.74 -5.10 23.35
CA HIS A 65 33.30 -4.31 22.27
C HIS A 65 32.19 -3.69 21.43
N THR A 66 32.35 -2.42 21.06
CA THR A 66 31.41 -1.70 20.21
C THR A 66 32.12 -1.19 18.96
N VAL A 67 31.56 -1.49 17.80
CA VAL A 67 31.98 -0.93 16.51
C VAL A 67 30.81 -0.11 15.97
N VAL A 68 31.04 1.16 15.66
CA VAL A 68 30.01 2.08 15.14
C VAL A 68 30.34 2.50 13.72
N SER A 69 29.32 2.98 12.99
CA SER A 69 29.52 3.79 11.78
C SER A 69 30.14 5.14 12.15
N ASP A 70 31.37 5.40 11.69
CA ASP A 70 32.15 6.61 11.96
C ASP A 70 33.08 6.96 10.77
N GLU A 71 33.97 7.95 10.94
CA GLU A 71 34.90 8.40 9.91
C GLU A 71 35.96 7.37 9.49
N ARG A 72 36.07 6.22 10.17
CA ARG A 72 37.01 5.14 9.84
C ARG A 72 36.47 4.20 8.77
N TRP A 73 35.18 4.32 8.45
CA TRP A 73 34.59 3.58 7.36
C TRP A 73 35.10 4.10 6.02
N GLU A 74 35.24 3.18 5.08
CA GLU A 74 35.61 3.50 3.71
C GLU A 74 34.45 3.15 2.77
N GLN A 75 34.22 4.02 1.78
CA GLN A 75 33.33 3.75 0.66
C GLN A 75 34.15 3.36 -0.57
N LEU A 76 33.66 2.35 -1.29
CA LEU A 76 34.27 1.91 -2.55
C LEU A 76 33.87 2.86 -3.69
N GLN A 77 34.83 3.26 -4.51
CA GLN A 77 34.55 4.11 -5.69
C GLN A 77 33.89 3.34 -6.83
N GLN A 78 33.98 2.01 -6.81
CA GLN A 78 33.28 1.13 -7.74
C GLN A 78 32.21 0.34 -6.99
N ARG A 79 31.13 0.04 -7.71
CA ARG A 79 29.97 -0.71 -7.24
C ARG A 79 29.42 -1.50 -8.40
N VAL A 80 28.92 -2.70 -8.11
CA VAL A 80 28.26 -3.56 -9.09
C VAL A 80 26.85 -3.08 -9.37
N ILE A 81 26.09 -2.71 -8.34
CA ILE A 81 24.81 -2.01 -8.54
C ILE A 81 25.12 -0.57 -8.91
N ARG A 82 25.03 -0.27 -10.21
CA ARG A 82 25.34 1.04 -10.79
C ARG A 82 24.20 2.03 -10.57
N TYR A 83 22.98 1.53 -10.57
CA TYR A 83 21.75 2.27 -10.40
C TYR A 83 20.72 1.39 -9.70
N SER A 84 19.94 1.96 -8.79
CA SER A 84 18.80 1.30 -8.16
C SER A 84 17.74 2.32 -7.82
N ASP A 85 16.50 2.06 -8.22
CA ASP A 85 15.34 2.87 -7.89
C ASP A 85 14.08 2.00 -7.80
N ILE A 86 13.16 2.34 -6.90
CA ILE A 86 11.94 1.58 -6.67
C ILE A 86 11.04 1.58 -7.93
N TYR A 87 10.96 2.70 -8.67
CA TYR A 87 10.11 2.80 -9.86
C TYR A 87 10.81 2.29 -11.12
N HIS A 88 12.07 2.67 -11.31
CA HIS A 88 12.75 2.39 -12.58
C HIS A 88 13.47 1.05 -12.60
N GLY A 89 13.83 0.50 -11.44
CA GLY A 89 14.47 -0.82 -11.31
C GLY A 89 15.96 -0.75 -11.01
N GLU A 90 16.74 -1.74 -11.45
CA GLU A 90 18.14 -1.91 -11.05
C GLU A 90 19.07 -2.19 -12.25
N TYR A 91 20.23 -1.54 -12.27
CA TYR A 91 21.32 -1.87 -13.19
C TYR A 91 22.51 -2.45 -12.42
N CYS A 92 22.79 -3.73 -12.68
CA CYS A 92 23.84 -4.51 -12.05
C CYS A 92 24.93 -4.89 -13.09
N ASP A 93 26.12 -4.29 -12.94
CA ASP A 93 27.32 -4.54 -13.73
C ASP A 93 28.20 -5.59 -13.04
N PHE A 94 27.72 -6.84 -13.01
CA PHE A 94 28.37 -7.95 -12.29
C PHE A 94 29.70 -8.39 -12.92
N TRP A 95 29.90 -8.06 -14.21
CA TRP A 95 31.18 -8.22 -14.90
C TRP A 95 32.38 -7.64 -14.13
N ARG A 96 32.15 -6.60 -13.33
CA ARG A 96 33.22 -5.94 -12.58
C ARG A 96 33.36 -6.41 -11.15
N GLU A 97 32.52 -7.34 -10.66
CA GLU A 97 32.47 -7.72 -9.24
C GLU A 97 33.82 -8.20 -8.72
N ASN A 98 34.16 -7.76 -7.50
CA ASN A 98 35.27 -8.31 -6.74
C ASN A 98 34.81 -8.66 -5.31
N PRO A 99 34.60 -9.93 -4.96
CA PRO A 99 34.03 -10.31 -3.66
C PRO A 99 34.94 -10.00 -2.46
N ALA A 100 36.18 -9.54 -2.67
CA ALA A 100 37.12 -9.17 -1.61
C ALA A 100 36.51 -8.16 -0.60
N TRP A 101 35.63 -7.27 -1.05
CA TRP A 101 34.97 -6.29 -0.18
C TRP A 101 34.08 -6.89 0.91
N LYS A 102 33.63 -8.13 0.75
CA LYS A 102 32.83 -8.85 1.76
C LYS A 102 33.67 -9.51 2.85
N THR A 103 34.98 -9.65 2.62
CA THR A 103 35.87 -10.45 3.48
C THR A 103 36.98 -9.63 4.13
N GLY A 104 37.12 -8.35 3.73
CA GLY A 104 38.23 -7.47 4.14
C GLY A 104 39.56 -7.84 3.49
N ALA A 105 39.56 -8.69 2.45
CA ALA A 105 40.74 -8.97 1.66
C ALA A 105 41.16 -7.73 0.86
N ALA A 106 42.41 -7.72 0.36
CA ALA A 106 42.95 -6.60 -0.41
C ALA A 106 42.00 -6.23 -1.57
N LEU A 107 41.46 -5.01 -1.52
CA LEU A 107 40.53 -4.50 -2.50
C LEU A 107 41.28 -4.15 -3.78
N ALA A 108 40.77 -4.59 -4.93
CA ALA A 108 41.25 -4.10 -6.22
C ALA A 108 40.71 -2.70 -6.54
N TRP A 109 39.65 -2.27 -5.83
CA TRP A 109 39.01 -0.99 -6.06
C TRP A 109 39.55 0.09 -5.12
N PRO A 110 39.72 1.32 -5.62
CA PRO A 110 40.00 2.45 -4.75
C PRO A 110 38.87 2.63 -3.73
N ALA A 111 39.26 2.86 -2.48
CA ALA A 111 38.39 3.24 -1.40
C ALA A 111 38.69 4.68 -0.98
N SER A 112 37.69 5.37 -0.43
CA SER A 112 37.86 6.71 0.14
C SER A 112 37.12 6.79 1.48
N PRO A 113 37.54 7.66 2.41
CA PRO A 113 36.80 7.89 3.64
C PRO A 113 35.33 8.24 3.35
N VAL A 114 34.43 7.77 4.20
CA VAL A 114 33.02 8.18 4.15
C VAL A 114 32.86 9.65 4.58
N ARG A 115 31.77 10.27 4.14
CA ARG A 115 31.32 11.55 4.71
C ARG A 115 30.45 11.28 5.93
N VAL A 116 30.75 11.94 7.04
CA VAL A 116 29.90 11.92 8.24
C VAL A 116 28.95 13.11 8.19
N GLU A 117 27.66 12.84 8.40
CA GLU A 117 26.60 13.86 8.43
C GLU A 117 25.81 13.76 9.73
N GLU A 118 25.46 14.92 10.30
CA GLU A 118 24.58 14.97 11.46
C GLU A 118 23.12 15.12 11.03
N HIS A 119 22.28 14.16 11.43
CA HIS A 119 20.84 14.22 11.24
C HIS A 119 20.12 14.27 12.59
N ARG A 120 19.18 15.21 12.74
CA ARG A 120 18.29 15.26 13.90
C ARG A 120 17.02 14.45 13.59
N LEU A 121 17.10 13.14 13.80
CA LEU A 121 16.02 12.19 13.55
C LEU A 121 15.71 11.38 14.80
N GLN A 122 14.44 11.04 14.99
CA GLN A 122 14.04 10.04 15.97
C GLN A 122 14.39 8.65 15.42
N ILE A 123 15.17 7.88 16.18
CA ILE A 123 15.52 6.49 15.85
C ILE A 123 14.58 5.57 16.65
N ASP A 124 13.68 4.90 15.95
CA ASP A 124 12.70 3.99 16.55
C ASP A 124 13.07 2.53 16.28
N TRP A 125 12.78 1.64 17.23
CA TRP A 125 12.74 0.20 16.92
C TRP A 125 11.71 -0.07 15.81
N GLN A 126 12.01 -1.00 14.91
CA GLN A 126 11.03 -1.44 13.91
C GLN A 126 9.82 -2.09 14.57
N ASP A 127 8.67 -1.42 14.48
CA ASP A 127 7.40 -1.85 15.07
C ASP A 127 6.36 -2.37 14.06
N GLY A 128 6.72 -2.38 12.77
CA GLY A 128 5.93 -2.98 11.69
C GLY A 128 6.52 -4.30 11.20
N ALA A 129 5.67 -5.16 10.65
CA ALA A 129 6.09 -6.46 10.12
C ALA A 129 7.15 -6.30 9.01
N PRO A 130 8.30 -7.02 9.10
CA PRO A 130 9.38 -6.88 8.13
C PRO A 130 8.95 -7.36 6.74
N VAL A 131 9.46 -6.73 5.70
CA VAL A 131 9.27 -7.21 4.32
C VAL A 131 10.18 -8.41 4.09
N ARG A 132 9.59 -9.52 3.62
CA ARG A 132 10.31 -10.77 3.34
C ARG A 132 9.85 -11.36 2.02
N VAL A 133 10.68 -12.22 1.44
CA VAL A 133 10.24 -13.14 0.38
C VAL A 133 9.34 -14.19 1.03
N GLN A 134 8.09 -14.25 0.58
CA GLN A 134 7.09 -15.16 1.10
C GLN A 134 7.01 -16.45 0.27
N GLU A 135 7.11 -16.32 -1.05
CA GLU A 135 6.87 -17.42 -1.99
C GLU A 135 7.75 -17.28 -3.23
N GLU A 136 8.01 -18.40 -3.90
CA GLU A 136 8.64 -18.45 -5.22
C GLU A 136 7.65 -18.97 -6.26
N LEU A 137 7.41 -18.21 -7.33
CA LEU A 137 6.59 -18.65 -8.46
C LEU A 137 7.47 -19.03 -9.64
N GLN A 138 7.30 -20.27 -10.11
CA GLN A 138 7.93 -20.75 -11.32
C GLN A 138 7.21 -20.19 -12.56
N ALA A 139 7.93 -20.06 -13.67
CA ALA A 139 7.32 -19.69 -14.94
C ALA A 139 6.22 -20.69 -15.32
N ARG A 140 5.00 -20.20 -15.58
CA ARG A 140 3.89 -21.01 -16.10
C ARG A 140 4.06 -21.27 -17.59
N SER A 141 4.55 -20.29 -18.34
CA SER A 141 4.91 -20.44 -19.75
C SER A 141 6.02 -19.46 -20.15
N ILE A 142 6.81 -19.86 -21.14
CA ILE A 142 7.87 -19.05 -21.74
C ILE A 142 7.68 -19.08 -23.26
N THR A 143 7.52 -17.91 -23.87
CA THR A 143 7.28 -17.75 -25.31
C THR A 143 8.42 -16.96 -25.93
N ARG A 144 9.16 -17.57 -26.86
CA ARG A 144 10.16 -16.85 -27.66
C ARG A 144 9.47 -16.05 -28.77
N ARG A 145 9.84 -14.77 -28.89
CA ARG A 145 9.32 -13.84 -29.91
C ARG A 145 10.23 -13.77 -31.13
N ASP A 146 9.70 -13.27 -32.23
CA ASP A 146 10.42 -13.18 -33.52
C ASP A 146 11.66 -12.29 -33.46
N ASN A 147 11.66 -11.27 -32.60
CA ASN A 147 12.80 -10.39 -32.35
C ASN A 147 13.87 -11.04 -31.44
N GLY A 148 13.67 -12.29 -31.01
CA GLY A 148 14.58 -13.03 -30.15
C GLY A 148 14.40 -12.80 -28.65
N SER A 149 13.49 -11.91 -28.21
CA SER A 149 13.14 -11.78 -26.79
C SER A 149 12.25 -12.94 -26.33
N TYR A 150 12.13 -13.10 -25.02
CA TYR A 150 11.22 -14.05 -24.38
C TYR A 150 10.15 -13.30 -23.59
N VAL A 151 8.93 -13.82 -23.60
CA VAL A 151 7.87 -13.41 -22.68
C VAL A 151 7.60 -14.55 -21.71
N VAL A 152 7.74 -14.27 -20.42
CA VAL A 152 7.47 -15.21 -19.33
C VAL A 152 6.14 -14.84 -18.70
N ASP A 153 5.23 -15.80 -18.52
CA ASP A 153 4.01 -15.66 -17.71
C ASP A 153 4.16 -16.47 -16.43
N PHE A 154 3.98 -15.86 -15.26
CA PHE A 154 3.95 -16.56 -13.96
C PHE A 154 2.55 -17.11 -13.60
N GLY A 155 1.53 -16.76 -14.37
CA GLY A 155 0.14 -17.14 -14.15
C GLY A 155 -0.56 -16.38 -13.02
N GLN A 156 0.14 -15.43 -12.39
CA GLN A 156 -0.34 -14.62 -11.26
C GLN A 156 0.28 -13.23 -11.33
N ASN A 157 -0.52 -12.17 -11.17
CA ASN A 157 -0.01 -10.82 -10.95
C ASN A 157 0.45 -10.70 -9.49
N LEU A 158 1.70 -10.32 -9.26
CA LEU A 158 2.37 -10.35 -7.96
C LEU A 158 3.20 -9.09 -7.74
N THR A 159 3.53 -8.82 -6.48
CA THR A 159 4.57 -7.85 -6.11
C THR A 159 5.84 -8.59 -5.71
N GLY A 160 6.97 -8.21 -6.29
CA GLY A 160 8.21 -8.93 -6.09
C GLY A 160 9.30 -8.54 -7.04
N ARG A 161 10.18 -9.50 -7.30
CA ARG A 161 11.33 -9.36 -8.21
C ARG A 161 11.67 -10.71 -8.82
N GLU A 162 12.36 -10.69 -9.93
CA GLU A 162 12.91 -11.87 -10.58
C GLU A 162 14.17 -12.36 -9.86
N ARG A 163 14.39 -13.68 -9.87
CA ARG A 163 15.68 -14.31 -9.58
C ARG A 163 16.11 -15.11 -10.80
N LEU A 164 17.30 -14.82 -11.29
CA LEU A 164 17.93 -15.48 -12.44
C LEU A 164 18.96 -16.50 -11.95
N HIS A 165 19.04 -17.62 -12.65
CA HIS A 165 20.06 -18.65 -12.51
C HIS A 165 20.75 -18.83 -13.87
N LEU A 166 21.99 -18.38 -13.94
CA LEU A 166 22.79 -18.34 -15.16
C LEU A 166 23.96 -19.29 -15.03
N LYS A 167 24.27 -20.01 -16.12
CA LYS A 167 25.37 -20.98 -16.14
C LYS A 167 26.24 -20.75 -17.37
N ASN A 168 27.55 -20.70 -17.16
CA ASN A 168 28.56 -20.59 -18.22
C ASN A 168 28.27 -19.46 -19.23
N THR A 169 27.84 -18.30 -18.74
CA THR A 169 27.57 -17.13 -19.59
C THR A 169 28.87 -16.52 -20.09
N LEU A 170 28.81 -15.82 -21.23
CA LEU A 170 29.95 -15.03 -21.67
C LEU A 170 30.03 -13.75 -20.82
N PRO A 171 31.20 -13.40 -20.28
CA PRO A 171 31.35 -12.18 -19.51
C PRO A 171 30.94 -10.95 -20.31
N GLY A 172 30.24 -10.02 -19.65
CA GLY A 172 29.73 -8.82 -20.31
C GLY A 172 28.44 -9.00 -21.12
N THR A 173 27.83 -10.19 -21.14
CA THR A 173 26.49 -10.39 -21.71
C THR A 173 25.46 -9.54 -20.97
N LEU A 174 24.70 -8.73 -21.71
CA LEU A 174 23.66 -7.88 -21.16
C LEU A 174 22.30 -8.57 -21.28
N ILE A 175 21.64 -8.76 -20.14
CA ILE A 175 20.27 -9.25 -20.03
C ILE A 175 19.41 -8.06 -19.59
N HIS A 176 18.38 -7.75 -20.38
CA HIS A 176 17.44 -6.66 -20.09
C HIS A 176 16.04 -7.22 -19.90
N ILE A 177 15.39 -6.85 -18.80
CA ILE A 177 14.10 -7.39 -18.35
C ILE A 177 13.14 -6.22 -18.15
N ARG A 178 11.99 -6.27 -18.81
CA ARG A 178 10.86 -5.36 -18.57
C ARG A 178 9.75 -6.10 -17.85
N HIS A 179 9.12 -5.44 -16.89
CA HIS A 179 8.05 -6.01 -16.07
C HIS A 179 6.70 -5.42 -16.47
N GLY A 180 5.63 -6.22 -16.46
CA GLY A 180 4.27 -5.69 -16.65
C GLY A 180 3.15 -6.61 -16.18
N GLU A 181 1.99 -6.02 -15.95
CA GLU A 181 0.80 -6.71 -15.46
C GLU A 181 -0.02 -7.37 -16.58
N MET A 182 0.14 -6.87 -17.80
CA MET A 182 -0.67 -7.21 -18.97
C MET A 182 0.18 -7.40 -20.21
N LEU A 183 -0.41 -8.02 -21.24
CA LEU A 183 0.17 -8.13 -22.56
C LEU A 183 -0.62 -7.27 -23.55
N ASN A 184 0.09 -6.74 -24.55
CA ASN A 184 -0.48 -6.20 -25.77
C ASN A 184 -1.05 -7.32 -26.65
N PRO A 185 -1.91 -6.99 -27.65
CA PRO A 185 -2.43 -7.98 -28.60
C PRO A 185 -1.35 -8.73 -29.40
N ASP A 186 -0.16 -8.15 -29.57
CA ASP A 186 0.99 -8.76 -30.26
C ASP A 186 1.84 -9.68 -29.35
N GLY A 187 1.40 -9.88 -28.10
CA GLY A 187 2.09 -10.67 -27.08
C GLY A 187 3.26 -9.96 -26.40
N SER A 188 3.55 -8.69 -26.71
CA SER A 188 4.53 -7.90 -25.96
C SER A 188 4.01 -7.52 -24.57
N VAL A 189 4.91 -7.27 -23.63
CA VAL A 189 4.53 -6.73 -22.31
C VAL A 189 4.00 -5.30 -22.47
N TYR A 190 2.82 -5.02 -21.89
CA TYR A 190 2.21 -3.69 -21.86
C TYR A 190 2.71 -2.90 -20.67
N THR A 191 3.21 -1.69 -20.92
CA THR A 191 3.85 -0.84 -19.89
C THR A 191 3.30 0.58 -19.81
N GLU A 192 2.33 0.98 -20.64
CA GLU A 192 1.85 2.37 -20.63
C GLU A 192 1.15 2.73 -19.30
N ASN A 193 0.47 1.77 -18.65
CA ASN A 193 -0.15 1.99 -17.33
C ASN A 193 0.86 2.19 -16.19
N LEU A 194 2.14 1.88 -16.41
CA LEU A 194 3.22 2.15 -15.45
C LEU A 194 3.61 3.64 -15.41
N ARG A 195 3.11 4.44 -16.36
CA ARG A 195 3.39 5.87 -16.50
C ARG A 195 4.89 6.13 -16.64
N SER A 196 5.53 6.83 -15.69
CA SER A 196 6.97 7.10 -15.75
C SER A 196 7.83 6.01 -15.09
N ALA A 197 7.23 5.05 -14.37
CA ALA A 197 7.98 3.92 -13.84
C ALA A 197 8.48 3.04 -14.98
N ALA A 198 9.80 2.91 -15.12
CA ALA A 198 10.37 2.09 -16.17
C ALA A 198 10.16 0.59 -15.89
N ALA A 199 10.25 0.20 -14.61
CA ALA A 199 10.14 -1.18 -14.16
C ALA A 199 11.09 -2.14 -14.91
N GLU A 200 12.36 -1.76 -15.02
CA GLU A 200 13.36 -2.49 -15.80
C GLU A 200 14.53 -2.97 -14.96
N THR A 201 14.99 -4.18 -15.25
CA THR A 201 16.25 -4.69 -14.72
C THR A 201 17.26 -4.85 -15.86
N VAL A 202 18.49 -4.41 -15.61
CA VAL A 202 19.63 -4.66 -16.50
C VAL A 202 20.70 -5.41 -15.71
N TYR A 203 21.04 -6.62 -16.16
CA TYR A 203 22.09 -7.44 -15.57
C TYR A 203 23.18 -7.70 -16.59
N VAL A 204 24.44 -7.43 -16.22
CA VAL A 204 25.62 -7.73 -17.03
C VAL A 204 26.41 -8.84 -16.37
N THR A 205 26.47 -9.99 -17.02
CA THR A 205 27.01 -11.23 -16.45
C THR A 205 28.51 -11.17 -16.18
N GLY A 206 28.96 -11.87 -15.13
CA GLY A 206 30.37 -12.02 -14.73
C GLY A 206 31.17 -13.02 -15.56
N GLY A 207 30.49 -13.98 -16.18
CA GLY A 207 31.12 -15.12 -16.84
C GLY A 207 31.57 -16.23 -15.89
N ASN A 208 31.04 -16.26 -14.66
CA ASN A 208 31.29 -17.35 -13.72
C ASN A 208 30.60 -18.65 -14.19
N PRO A 209 31.05 -19.83 -13.73
CA PRO A 209 30.40 -21.10 -14.04
C PRO A 209 28.92 -21.13 -13.67
N GLU A 210 28.57 -20.46 -12.57
CA GLU A 210 27.21 -20.30 -12.08
C GLU A 210 27.06 -18.91 -11.45
N GLU A 211 25.96 -18.23 -11.77
CA GLU A 211 25.59 -16.90 -11.26
C GLU A 211 24.12 -16.90 -10.86
N VAL A 212 23.85 -16.39 -9.66
CA VAL A 212 22.50 -16.11 -9.19
C VAL A 212 22.37 -14.61 -9.03
N TYR A 213 21.39 -14.03 -9.69
CA TYR A 213 21.09 -12.60 -9.61
C TYR A 213 19.64 -12.38 -9.19
N GLU A 214 19.45 -11.45 -8.26
CA GLU A 214 18.15 -11.00 -7.78
C GLU A 214 18.32 -9.50 -7.45
N PRO A 215 17.49 -8.59 -7.99
CA PRO A 215 17.59 -7.17 -7.66
C PRO A 215 17.52 -6.93 -6.15
N LEU A 216 18.31 -6.03 -5.59
CA LEU A 216 18.35 -5.83 -4.13
C LEU A 216 17.46 -4.70 -3.65
N PHE A 217 17.43 -3.59 -4.38
CA PHE A 217 16.89 -2.31 -3.90
C PHE A 217 15.65 -1.82 -4.69
N THR A 218 14.98 -2.74 -5.38
CA THR A 218 13.76 -2.44 -6.15
C THR A 218 12.75 -3.59 -6.05
N PHE A 219 11.53 -3.31 -6.48
CA PHE A 219 10.46 -4.28 -6.64
C PHE A 219 9.50 -3.81 -7.73
N PHE A 220 8.72 -4.75 -8.25
CA PHE A 220 7.78 -4.53 -9.34
C PHE A 220 6.44 -5.19 -9.03
N GLY A 221 5.35 -4.63 -9.56
CA GLY A 221 4.07 -5.31 -9.70
C GLY A 221 3.95 -5.87 -11.12
N PHE A 222 3.89 -7.20 -11.27
CA PHE A 222 3.92 -7.84 -12.59
C PHE A 222 3.33 -9.24 -12.57
N ARG A 223 2.86 -9.67 -13.74
CA ARG A 223 2.60 -11.08 -14.08
C ARG A 223 3.56 -11.58 -15.15
N TYR A 224 4.01 -10.66 -16.01
CA TYR A 224 4.79 -10.96 -17.19
C TYR A 224 6.17 -10.30 -17.13
N LEU A 225 7.16 -11.00 -17.67
CA LEU A 225 8.48 -10.43 -18.00
C LEU A 225 8.67 -10.45 -19.49
N GLU A 226 9.27 -9.40 -20.05
CA GLU A 226 9.90 -9.47 -21.36
C GLU A 226 11.42 -9.41 -21.21
N ILE A 227 12.11 -10.46 -21.64
CA ILE A 227 13.54 -10.66 -21.45
C ILE A 227 14.24 -10.62 -22.80
N SER A 228 15.17 -9.70 -22.98
CA SER A 228 16.04 -9.61 -24.16
C SER A 228 17.51 -9.81 -23.78
N GLY A 229 18.32 -10.24 -24.75
CA GLY A 229 19.74 -10.53 -24.53
C GLY A 229 20.03 -11.83 -23.76
N TRP A 230 19.03 -12.69 -23.55
CA TRP A 230 19.24 -13.97 -22.89
C TRP A 230 20.21 -14.88 -23.68
N PRO A 231 21.25 -15.45 -23.05
CA PRO A 231 22.19 -16.32 -23.73
C PRO A 231 21.57 -17.70 -24.01
N GLY A 232 21.34 -18.01 -25.29
CA GLY A 232 20.81 -19.30 -25.71
C GLY A 232 19.31 -19.45 -25.46
N GLU A 233 18.90 -20.64 -24.99
CA GLU A 233 17.51 -20.98 -24.70
C GLU A 233 17.17 -20.67 -23.24
N LEU A 234 16.05 -19.96 -23.03
CA LEU A 234 15.53 -19.70 -21.70
C LEU A 234 14.59 -20.84 -21.28
N THR A 235 14.87 -21.45 -20.12
CA THR A 235 14.05 -22.53 -19.56
C THR A 235 13.51 -22.16 -18.17
N GLY A 236 12.44 -22.84 -17.74
CA GLY A 236 11.75 -22.51 -16.48
C GLY A 236 12.60 -22.64 -15.21
N GLU A 237 13.63 -23.50 -15.22
CA GLU A 237 14.55 -23.65 -14.08
C GLU A 237 15.54 -22.49 -13.93
N MET A 238 15.69 -21.67 -14.98
CA MET A 238 16.65 -20.57 -15.01
C MET A 238 16.10 -19.29 -14.40
N LEU A 239 14.80 -19.23 -14.08
CA LEU A 239 14.24 -18.07 -13.40
C LEU A 239 13.02 -18.39 -12.55
N CYS A 240 12.77 -17.55 -11.54
CA CYS A 240 11.51 -17.55 -10.81
C CYS A 240 11.18 -16.13 -10.34
N ALA A 241 9.90 -15.87 -10.06
CA ALA A 241 9.49 -14.66 -9.34
C ALA A 241 9.55 -14.90 -7.84
N ARG A 242 10.14 -13.95 -7.11
CA ARG A 242 10.26 -13.89 -5.66
C ARG A 242 9.19 -12.95 -5.14
N VAL A 243 8.10 -13.49 -4.61
CA VAL A 243 6.98 -12.69 -4.07
C VAL A 243 7.42 -12.06 -2.76
N ILE A 244 7.33 -10.73 -2.66
CA ILE A 244 7.70 -10.00 -1.44
C ILE A 244 6.50 -9.24 -0.89
N CYS A 245 6.33 -9.32 0.43
CA CYS A 245 5.41 -8.48 1.17
C CYS A 245 5.81 -8.47 2.66
N SER A 246 5.15 -7.64 3.45
CA SER A 246 5.24 -7.69 4.91
C SER A 246 4.86 -9.07 5.42
N ASP A 247 5.66 -9.58 6.35
CA ASP A 247 5.55 -10.93 6.92
C ASP A 247 4.40 -11.01 7.93
N LEU A 248 3.19 -11.19 7.40
CA LEU A 248 1.95 -11.21 8.16
C LEU A 248 1.37 -12.62 8.20
N PRO A 249 1.05 -13.16 9.39
CA PRO A 249 0.41 -14.46 9.50
C PRO A 249 -0.97 -14.45 8.84
N PRO A 250 -1.34 -15.45 8.02
CA PRO A 250 -2.73 -15.64 7.59
C PRO A 250 -3.66 -15.83 8.80
N SER A 251 -4.82 -15.18 8.80
CA SER A 251 -5.80 -15.25 9.90
C SER A 251 -7.19 -15.70 9.45
N GLY A 252 -7.45 -15.77 8.15
CA GLY A 252 -8.72 -16.20 7.59
C GLY A 252 -8.58 -16.92 6.26
N ASN A 253 -9.61 -17.69 5.93
CA ASN A 253 -9.73 -18.40 4.66
C ASN A 253 -11.22 -18.46 4.27
N PHE A 254 -11.49 -18.54 2.96
CA PHE A 254 -12.84 -18.66 2.42
C PHE A 254 -12.87 -19.65 1.26
N GLN A 255 -13.93 -20.46 1.23
CA GLN A 255 -14.26 -21.34 0.11
C GLN A 255 -15.77 -21.56 0.06
N CYS A 256 -16.34 -21.62 -1.15
CA CYS A 256 -17.73 -21.95 -1.41
C CYS A 256 -17.87 -22.84 -2.67
N SER A 257 -19.11 -23.19 -3.02
CA SER A 257 -19.42 -24.00 -4.21
C SER A 257 -19.26 -23.26 -5.53
N ASN A 258 -19.26 -21.92 -5.53
CA ASN A 258 -19.08 -21.12 -6.74
C ASN A 258 -17.57 -20.89 -7.01
N PRO A 259 -16.99 -21.49 -8.07
CA PRO A 259 -15.56 -21.39 -8.34
C PRO A 259 -15.11 -19.96 -8.67
N LEU A 260 -15.98 -19.12 -9.24
CA LEU A 260 -15.65 -17.73 -9.55
C LEU A 260 -15.52 -16.89 -8.28
N LEU A 261 -16.34 -17.13 -7.26
CA LEU A 261 -16.21 -16.48 -5.95
C LEU A 261 -14.95 -16.94 -5.22
N ASN A 262 -14.57 -18.22 -5.34
CA ASN A 262 -13.30 -18.71 -4.82
C ASN A 262 -12.11 -18.01 -5.51
N GLN A 263 -12.21 -17.79 -6.82
CA GLN A 263 -11.17 -17.05 -7.56
C GLN A 263 -11.16 -15.56 -7.18
N LEU A 264 -12.32 -14.92 -7.02
CA LEU A 264 -12.41 -13.55 -6.52
C LEU A 264 -11.72 -13.41 -5.15
N TYR A 265 -11.98 -14.34 -4.22
CA TYR A 265 -11.31 -14.34 -2.92
C TYR A 265 -9.79 -14.47 -3.05
N ARG A 266 -9.29 -15.36 -3.91
CA ARG A 266 -7.84 -15.47 -4.19
C ARG A 266 -7.28 -14.18 -4.76
N ASN A 267 -8.00 -13.52 -5.67
CA ASN A 267 -7.59 -12.23 -6.24
C ASN A 267 -7.50 -11.15 -5.15
N ILE A 268 -8.45 -11.11 -4.20
CA ILE A 268 -8.42 -10.20 -3.04
C ILE A 268 -7.17 -10.44 -2.19
N VAL A 269 -6.85 -11.71 -1.89
CA VAL A 269 -5.65 -12.07 -1.10
C VAL A 269 -4.37 -11.65 -1.84
N TRP A 270 -4.27 -11.89 -3.14
CA TRP A 270 -3.13 -11.46 -3.94
C TRP A 270 -3.02 -9.93 -4.06
N GLY A 271 -4.13 -9.22 -4.21
CA GLY A 271 -4.16 -7.76 -4.18
C GLY A 271 -3.71 -7.19 -2.85
N GLN A 272 -4.08 -7.82 -1.73
CA GLN A 272 -3.59 -7.47 -0.40
C GLN A 272 -2.09 -7.71 -0.26
N LYS A 273 -1.61 -8.92 -0.57
CA LYS A 273 -0.17 -9.25 -0.53
C LYS A 273 0.63 -8.26 -1.36
N GLY A 274 0.13 -7.94 -2.55
CA GLY A 274 0.79 -7.03 -3.47
C GLY A 274 0.96 -5.61 -2.92
N ASN A 275 0.04 -5.15 -2.08
CA ASN A 275 0.02 -3.78 -1.56
C ASN A 275 0.45 -3.64 -0.10
N PHE A 276 0.84 -4.74 0.55
CA PHE A 276 1.28 -4.72 1.95
C PHE A 276 2.80 -4.86 1.98
N LEU A 277 3.50 -3.78 1.63
CA LEU A 277 4.96 -3.73 1.56
C LEU A 277 5.44 -2.53 2.38
N ASP A 278 5.60 -2.74 3.69
CA ASP A 278 5.89 -1.73 4.74
C ASP A 278 4.80 -0.65 4.97
N VAL A 279 4.04 -0.29 3.94
CA VAL A 279 2.89 0.61 3.97
C VAL A 279 1.75 0.05 3.10
N PRO A 280 0.47 0.36 3.40
CA PRO A 280 -0.69 -0.08 2.61
C PRO A 280 -0.81 0.75 1.32
N THR A 281 -0.14 0.31 0.25
CA THR A 281 -0.09 1.07 -1.01
C THR A 281 -1.41 1.02 -1.79
N ASP A 282 -1.67 2.03 -2.63
CA ASP A 282 -2.75 1.99 -3.62
C ASP A 282 -2.50 0.94 -4.71
N CYS A 283 -1.26 0.87 -5.18
CA CYS A 283 -0.84 -0.05 -6.22
C CYS A 283 0.68 -0.32 -6.14
N PRO A 284 1.18 -1.48 -6.61
CA PRO A 284 2.60 -1.82 -6.46
C PRO A 284 3.48 -1.61 -7.71
N GLN A 285 2.89 -1.25 -8.86
CA GLN A 285 3.54 -1.30 -10.17
C GLN A 285 3.98 0.07 -10.71
N ARG A 286 3.11 1.08 -10.70
CA ARG A 286 3.39 2.38 -11.33
C ARG A 286 4.18 3.31 -10.40
N ASP A 287 4.49 4.49 -10.89
CA ASP A 287 5.15 5.60 -10.18
C ASP A 287 4.25 6.25 -9.11
N GLU A 288 3.74 5.45 -8.17
CA GLU A 288 2.87 5.91 -7.07
C GLU A 288 3.19 5.20 -5.76
N ARG A 289 2.63 4.00 -5.53
CA ARG A 289 2.97 3.11 -4.40
C ARG A 289 2.94 3.82 -3.06
N TYR A 290 1.93 4.67 -2.89
CA TYR A 290 1.79 5.52 -1.72
C TYR A 290 0.73 4.96 -0.77
N GLY A 291 0.92 5.21 0.52
CA GLY A 291 -0.03 4.82 1.56
C GLY A 291 -1.30 5.68 1.57
N TRP A 292 -2.11 5.58 0.51
CA TRP A 292 -3.36 6.33 0.35
C TRP A 292 -4.36 5.96 1.44
N THR A 293 -4.83 6.97 2.16
CA THR A 293 -5.66 6.77 3.36
C THR A 293 -7.06 6.26 3.01
N GLY A 294 -7.63 6.71 1.89
CA GLY A 294 -8.93 6.25 1.37
C GLY A 294 -8.94 4.75 1.09
N ASP A 295 -8.00 4.29 0.27
CA ASP A 295 -7.78 2.88 -0.06
C ASP A 295 -7.59 2.03 1.20
N THR A 296 -6.73 2.51 2.11
CA THR A 296 -6.44 1.83 3.37
C THR A 296 -7.70 1.62 4.20
N GLN A 297 -8.54 2.64 4.35
CA GLN A 297 -9.73 2.52 5.21
C GLN A 297 -10.81 1.61 4.63
N VAL A 298 -11.06 1.67 3.32
CA VAL A 298 -12.13 0.87 2.71
C VAL A 298 -11.77 -0.61 2.70
N PHE A 299 -10.46 -0.93 2.71
CA PHE A 299 -9.97 -2.30 2.69
C PHE A 299 -9.63 -2.87 4.06
N ALA A 300 -9.43 -2.06 5.11
CA ALA A 300 -8.94 -2.50 6.42
C ALA A 300 -9.75 -3.65 7.04
N ASN A 301 -11.08 -3.63 6.92
CA ASN A 301 -11.93 -4.70 7.47
C ASN A 301 -11.72 -6.04 6.74
N THR A 302 -11.50 -6.01 5.43
CA THR A 302 -11.17 -7.19 4.62
C THR A 302 -9.75 -7.66 4.90
N ALA A 303 -8.80 -6.73 4.97
CA ALA A 303 -7.39 -7.02 5.21
C ALA A 303 -7.16 -7.78 6.52
N THR A 304 -7.83 -7.33 7.59
CA THR A 304 -7.76 -7.92 8.94
C THR A 304 -8.51 -9.25 9.06
N PHE A 305 -9.38 -9.59 8.10
CA PHE A 305 -9.95 -10.93 8.00
C PHE A 305 -8.95 -11.91 7.38
N ASN A 306 -8.23 -11.51 6.34
CA ASN A 306 -7.31 -12.39 5.62
C ASN A 306 -6.00 -12.64 6.37
N PHE A 307 -5.44 -11.60 6.98
CA PHE A 307 -4.16 -11.65 7.69
C PHE A 307 -4.23 -10.97 9.05
N PHE A 308 -3.40 -11.41 9.98
CA PHE A 308 -3.20 -10.77 11.28
C PHE A 308 -2.29 -9.55 11.11
N CYS A 309 -2.89 -8.36 11.09
CA CYS A 309 -2.22 -7.12 10.68
C CYS A 309 -1.92 -6.09 11.80
N PRO A 310 -1.78 -6.41 13.10
CA PRO A 310 -1.70 -5.36 14.11
C PRO A 310 -0.44 -4.51 14.04
N GLU A 311 0.72 -5.11 13.85
CA GLU A 311 2.01 -4.41 13.76
C GLU A 311 2.07 -3.51 12.52
N PHE A 312 1.59 -4.02 11.39
CA PHE A 312 1.49 -3.27 10.13
C PHE A 312 0.64 -2.00 10.29
N TYR A 313 -0.58 -2.13 10.84
CA TYR A 313 -1.45 -0.97 11.03
C TYR A 313 -0.99 -0.04 12.15
N ARG A 314 -0.42 -0.55 13.25
CA ARG A 314 0.14 0.31 14.32
C ARG A 314 1.29 1.17 13.78
N LYS A 315 2.19 0.58 12.99
CA LYS A 315 3.29 1.29 12.32
C LYS A 315 2.74 2.35 11.37
N TRP A 316 1.80 2.00 10.49
CA TRP A 316 1.21 2.96 9.55
C TRP A 316 0.42 4.08 10.26
N LEU A 317 -0.30 3.78 11.33
CA LEU A 317 -0.99 4.79 12.13
C LEU A 317 -0.03 5.75 12.81
N ARG A 318 1.17 5.31 13.23
CA ARG A 318 2.21 6.23 13.68
C ARG A 318 2.64 7.18 12.56
N ASP A 319 2.83 6.67 11.35
CA ASP A 319 3.20 7.49 10.18
C ASP A 319 2.10 8.52 9.87
N LEU A 320 0.83 8.09 9.82
CA LEU A 320 -0.33 8.96 9.60
C LEU A 320 -0.44 10.08 10.65
N ASN A 321 -0.31 9.72 11.94
CA ASN A 321 -0.43 10.68 13.02
C ASN A 321 0.78 11.63 13.12
N ALA A 322 1.98 11.16 12.76
CA ALA A 322 3.17 12.01 12.67
C ALA A 322 3.04 13.08 11.56
N ASN A 323 2.23 12.81 10.54
CA ASN A 323 1.95 13.78 9.48
C ASN A 323 0.75 14.71 9.76
N GLN A 324 -0.03 14.49 10.83
CA GLN A 324 -1.20 15.33 11.16
C GLN A 324 -0.81 16.80 11.46
N SER A 325 -1.44 17.74 10.75
CA SER A 325 -1.22 19.19 10.85
C SER A 325 -2.44 19.95 11.27
N GLN A 326 -2.38 20.80 12.31
CA GLN A 326 -3.50 21.72 12.60
C GLN A 326 -4.87 20.97 12.63
N GLY A 327 -4.87 19.72 13.12
CA GLY A 327 -6.02 18.81 13.08
C GLY A 327 -6.23 18.00 11.78
N HIS A 328 -5.69 18.41 10.64
CA HIS A 328 -5.81 17.71 9.36
C HIS A 328 -4.86 16.50 9.23
N PHE A 329 -5.43 15.30 9.02
CA PHE A 329 -4.68 14.14 8.53
C PHE A 329 -4.39 14.29 7.03
N PRO A 330 -3.24 13.82 6.51
CA PRO A 330 -2.97 13.85 5.07
C PRO A 330 -3.81 12.81 4.29
N ALA A 331 -3.87 12.95 2.96
CA ALA A 331 -4.49 11.92 2.10
C ALA A 331 -3.56 10.71 1.83
N ILE A 332 -2.26 10.87 2.11
CA ILE A 332 -1.22 9.85 1.96
C ILE A 332 -0.37 9.81 3.23
N ALA A 333 -0.03 8.62 3.72
CA ALA A 333 0.87 8.42 4.86
C ALA A 333 1.81 7.22 4.64
N PRO A 334 3.15 7.38 4.76
CA PRO A 334 3.88 8.63 5.00
C PRO A 334 3.66 9.65 3.88
N ASN A 335 3.46 10.91 4.25
CA ASN A 335 3.33 12.00 3.28
C ASN A 335 4.74 12.52 2.93
N PRO A 336 5.27 12.23 1.71
CA PRO A 336 6.50 12.88 1.29
C PRO A 336 6.28 14.38 1.02
N TYR A 337 5.03 14.84 0.91
CA TYR A 337 4.75 16.24 0.64
C TYR A 337 4.61 17.05 1.92
N GLN A 338 5.09 18.30 1.88
CA GLN A 338 4.61 19.34 2.75
C GLN A 338 3.07 19.42 2.63
N ARG A 339 2.42 19.66 3.76
CA ARG A 339 0.96 19.50 3.96
C ARG A 339 0.08 20.22 2.93
N GLU A 340 0.57 21.27 2.29
CA GLU A 340 -0.17 22.08 1.32
C GLU A 340 -0.36 21.40 -0.06
N HIS A 341 0.49 20.45 -0.44
CA HIS A 341 0.42 19.86 -1.79
C HIS A 341 -0.66 18.78 -1.90
N ILE A 342 -0.80 17.94 -0.87
CA ILE A 342 -1.82 16.88 -0.82
C ILE A 342 -2.58 17.00 0.50
N PRO A 343 -3.52 17.97 0.60
CA PRO A 343 -4.32 18.15 1.80
C PRO A 343 -5.19 16.92 2.05
N GLY A 344 -5.51 16.69 3.31
CA GLY A 344 -6.50 15.71 3.69
C GLY A 344 -7.87 15.97 3.08
N ALA A 345 -8.63 14.91 2.84
CA ALA A 345 -9.97 14.96 2.28
C ALA A 345 -10.91 14.02 3.03
N THR A 346 -12.19 14.37 3.09
CA THR A 346 -13.21 13.43 3.58
C THR A 346 -13.22 12.15 2.75
N ALA A 347 -13.48 11.03 3.41
CA ALA A 347 -13.38 9.65 2.91
C ALA A 347 -11.97 9.18 2.55
N TRP A 348 -10.95 10.00 2.82
CA TRP A 348 -9.56 9.59 2.79
C TRP A 348 -8.99 9.68 4.19
N SER A 349 -8.89 10.91 4.71
CA SER A 349 -8.32 11.24 6.02
C SER A 349 -9.10 10.67 7.21
N ASP A 350 -10.37 10.31 7.01
CA ASP A 350 -11.19 9.60 8.02
C ASP A 350 -10.64 8.22 8.37
N ALA A 351 -9.67 7.69 7.60
CA ALA A 351 -8.89 6.51 7.95
C ALA A 351 -8.23 6.63 9.34
N GLY A 352 -7.91 7.84 9.79
CA GLY A 352 -7.38 8.09 11.14
C GLY A 352 -8.36 7.73 12.27
N LEU A 353 -9.64 7.56 11.97
CA LEU A 353 -10.68 7.09 12.89
C LEU A 353 -11.09 5.65 12.56
N ILE A 354 -11.33 5.37 11.28
CA ILE A 354 -11.88 4.08 10.82
C ILE A 354 -10.88 2.94 11.03
N VAL A 355 -9.60 3.13 10.72
CA VAL A 355 -8.59 2.06 10.87
C VAL A 355 -8.38 1.69 12.35
N PRO A 356 -8.20 2.64 13.29
CA PRO A 356 -8.15 2.31 14.73
C PRO A 356 -9.41 1.61 15.23
N TRP A 357 -10.59 2.00 14.74
CA TRP A 357 -11.83 1.32 15.09
C TRP A 357 -11.89 -0.13 14.60
N VAL A 358 -11.49 -0.38 13.35
CA VAL A 358 -11.37 -1.73 12.80
C VAL A 358 -10.40 -2.56 13.63
N MET A 359 -9.25 -1.99 14.00
CA MET A 359 -8.27 -2.65 14.87
C MET A 359 -8.86 -3.05 16.22
N TYR A 360 -9.63 -2.16 16.85
CA TYR A 360 -10.36 -2.48 18.08
C TYR A 360 -11.40 -3.58 17.87
N LEU A 361 -12.23 -3.49 16.83
CA LEU A 361 -13.26 -4.50 16.57
C LEU A 361 -12.68 -5.90 16.29
N LYS A 362 -11.52 -5.97 15.64
CA LYS A 362 -10.90 -7.25 15.24
C LYS A 362 -10.03 -7.86 16.32
N TYR A 363 -9.33 -7.02 17.08
CA TYR A 363 -8.27 -7.48 17.99
C TYR A 363 -8.46 -7.04 19.46
N GLY A 364 -9.49 -6.26 19.76
CA GLY A 364 -9.70 -5.68 21.10
C GLY A 364 -8.65 -4.63 21.48
N ASP A 365 -7.94 -4.07 20.50
CA ASP A 365 -6.87 -3.09 20.73
C ASP A 365 -7.45 -1.74 21.19
N THR A 366 -7.57 -1.54 22.50
CA THR A 366 -7.96 -0.25 23.08
C THR A 366 -6.79 0.72 23.19
N GLU A 367 -5.54 0.25 23.12
CA GLU A 367 -4.35 1.09 23.21
C GLU A 367 -4.26 2.04 22.01
N VAL A 368 -4.56 1.55 20.80
CA VAL A 368 -4.57 2.39 19.59
C VAL A 368 -5.65 3.48 19.67
N LEU A 369 -6.81 3.17 20.25
CA LEU A 369 -7.87 4.16 20.48
C LEU A 369 -7.43 5.20 21.50
N GLN A 370 -6.91 4.76 22.65
CA GLN A 370 -6.43 5.64 23.72
C GLN A 370 -5.33 6.57 23.23
N ARG A 371 -4.39 6.05 22.43
CA ARG A 371 -3.23 6.80 21.92
C ARG A 371 -3.64 7.92 20.96
N TYR A 372 -4.65 7.71 20.12
CA TYR A 372 -4.97 8.61 19.01
C TYR A 372 -6.33 9.30 19.10
N CYS A 373 -7.14 9.06 20.13
CA CYS A 373 -8.46 9.71 20.28
C CYS A 373 -8.40 11.25 20.22
N GLU A 374 -7.34 11.88 20.76
CA GLU A 374 -7.15 13.33 20.64
C GLU A 374 -6.83 13.78 19.22
N ASN A 375 -6.09 12.97 18.45
CA ASN A 375 -5.84 13.24 17.02
C ASN A 375 -7.15 13.15 16.22
N MET A 376 -7.98 12.14 16.49
CA MET A 376 -9.30 11.97 15.90
C MET A 376 -10.21 13.17 16.20
N SER A 377 -10.21 13.63 17.46
CA SER A 377 -10.97 14.80 17.91
C SER A 377 -10.58 16.05 17.12
N ARG A 378 -9.28 16.34 17.00
CA ARG A 378 -8.77 17.49 16.24
C ARG A 378 -9.14 17.44 14.76
N TRP A 379 -9.19 16.25 14.16
CA TRP A 379 -9.68 16.10 12.77
C TRP A 379 -11.12 16.57 12.64
N LEU A 380 -12.02 16.10 13.50
CA LEU A 380 -13.42 16.47 13.45
C LEU A 380 -13.67 17.94 13.78
N GLU A 381 -12.92 18.52 14.72
CA GLU A 381 -13.00 19.96 14.98
C GLU A 381 -12.57 20.78 13.76
N ALA A 382 -11.50 20.37 13.07
CA ALA A 382 -11.08 21.03 11.85
C ALA A 382 -12.12 20.90 10.73
N GLN A 383 -12.85 19.78 10.63
CA GLN A 383 -13.97 19.63 9.70
C GLN A 383 -15.14 20.55 10.05
N VAL A 384 -15.47 20.69 11.34
CA VAL A 384 -16.52 21.60 11.81
C VAL A 384 -16.14 23.06 11.54
N GLU A 385 -14.89 23.43 11.76
CA GLU A 385 -14.37 24.77 11.44
C GLU A 385 -14.50 25.07 9.94
N LEU A 386 -14.10 24.12 9.08
CA LEU A 386 -14.28 24.23 7.63
C LEU A 386 -15.76 24.38 7.22
N ALA A 387 -16.69 23.75 7.95
CA ALA A 387 -18.13 23.86 7.70
C ALA A 387 -18.72 25.21 8.12
N GLY A 388 -18.03 25.93 9.02
CA GLY A 388 -18.54 27.10 9.71
C GLY A 388 -19.85 26.83 10.46
N GLY A 389 -20.67 27.87 10.65
CA GLY A 389 -21.96 27.76 11.35
C GLY A 389 -23.01 26.91 10.62
N SER A 390 -22.77 26.52 9.36
CA SER A 390 -23.72 25.75 8.56
C SER A 390 -23.64 24.24 8.79
N LEU A 391 -22.52 23.74 9.30
CA LEU A 391 -22.19 22.30 9.39
C LEU A 391 -22.23 21.56 8.02
N LEU A 392 -22.30 22.29 6.91
CA LEU A 392 -22.21 21.75 5.55
C LEU A 392 -20.75 21.76 5.10
N VAL A 393 -20.12 20.60 5.03
CA VAL A 393 -18.72 20.45 4.63
C VAL A 393 -18.63 20.15 3.13
N LYS A 394 -17.59 20.66 2.46
CA LYS A 394 -17.32 20.45 1.03
C LYS A 394 -15.83 20.27 0.76
N ASN A 395 -15.28 19.13 1.18
CA ASN A 395 -13.86 18.81 1.00
C ASN A 395 -13.60 17.33 0.68
N ALA A 396 -14.63 16.61 0.23
CA ALA A 396 -14.51 15.29 -0.37
C ALA A 396 -13.91 15.41 -1.78
N ARG A 397 -12.68 15.92 -1.88
CA ARG A 397 -12.00 16.30 -3.13
C ARG A 397 -11.93 15.17 -4.17
N TYR A 398 -11.88 13.93 -3.71
CA TYR A 398 -11.82 12.74 -4.56
C TYR A 398 -13.21 12.14 -4.82
N GLY A 399 -14.24 12.58 -4.10
CA GLY A 399 -15.61 12.09 -4.22
C GLY A 399 -15.75 10.59 -4.00
N ASP A 400 -16.80 10.02 -4.59
CA ASP A 400 -16.91 8.56 -4.73
C ASP A 400 -16.03 8.11 -5.92
N TRP A 401 -14.72 8.07 -5.67
CA TRP A 401 -13.69 7.89 -6.70
C TRP A 401 -13.94 6.63 -7.54
N LEU A 402 -13.82 6.78 -8.87
CA LEU A 402 -14.06 5.73 -9.87
C LEU A 402 -15.50 5.15 -9.88
N ASN A 403 -16.51 5.93 -9.46
CA ASN A 403 -17.91 5.60 -9.75
C ASN A 403 -18.19 5.53 -11.25
N LEU A 404 -19.24 4.80 -11.65
CA LEU A 404 -19.64 4.66 -13.05
C LEU A 404 -20.80 5.60 -13.38
N ASP A 405 -20.48 6.78 -13.92
CA ASP A 405 -21.43 7.80 -14.37
C ASP A 405 -22.54 8.10 -13.34
N ALA A 406 -22.18 8.12 -12.05
CA ALA A 406 -23.08 8.33 -10.92
C ALA A 406 -22.40 9.17 -9.81
N PRO A 407 -21.89 10.38 -10.13
CA PRO A 407 -21.16 11.19 -9.18
C PRO A 407 -22.08 11.64 -8.04
N THR A 408 -21.64 11.40 -6.80
CA THR A 408 -22.28 11.93 -5.59
C THR A 408 -21.57 13.23 -5.21
N SER A 409 -22.30 14.27 -4.83
CA SER A 409 -21.70 15.58 -4.58
C SER A 409 -20.74 15.55 -3.39
N GLU A 410 -19.72 16.41 -3.45
CA GLU A 410 -18.79 16.58 -2.32
C GLU A 410 -19.52 16.99 -1.05
N ALA A 411 -20.58 17.81 -1.18
CA ALA A 411 -21.34 18.31 -0.05
C ALA A 411 -22.08 17.19 0.68
N LEU A 412 -22.75 16.31 -0.06
CA LEU A 412 -23.46 15.16 0.51
C LEU A 412 -22.46 14.23 1.19
N LEU A 413 -21.41 13.85 0.45
CA LEU A 413 -20.40 12.91 0.93
C LEU A 413 -19.71 13.44 2.20
N SER A 414 -19.18 14.66 2.16
CA SER A 414 -18.48 15.25 3.30
C SER A 414 -19.36 15.40 4.53
N THR A 415 -20.61 15.82 4.36
CA THR A 415 -21.55 16.02 5.48
C THR A 415 -22.01 14.68 6.07
N ALA A 416 -22.20 13.67 5.23
CA ALA A 416 -22.53 12.31 5.69
C ALA A 416 -21.41 11.72 6.55
N TYR A 417 -20.16 11.84 6.08
CA TYR A 417 -18.99 11.40 6.83
C TYR A 417 -18.79 12.20 8.11
N LEU A 418 -18.97 13.53 8.10
CA LEU A 418 -18.86 14.33 9.32
C LEU A 418 -19.82 13.82 10.41
N ALA A 419 -21.07 13.50 10.05
CA ALA A 419 -22.01 12.88 10.98
C ALA A 419 -21.50 11.51 11.44
N GLY A 420 -21.24 10.61 10.48
CA GLY A 420 -20.78 9.25 10.76
C GLY A 420 -19.56 9.18 11.67
N MET A 421 -18.59 10.06 11.44
CA MET A 421 -17.34 10.10 12.20
C MET A 421 -17.50 10.70 13.60
N ASN A 422 -18.42 11.67 13.80
CA ASN A 422 -18.78 12.10 15.15
C ASN A 422 -19.43 10.96 15.94
N LYS A 423 -20.32 10.20 15.31
CA LYS A 423 -20.92 9.02 15.94
C LYS A 423 -19.87 7.95 16.26
N LEU A 424 -18.96 7.67 15.33
CA LEU A 424 -17.85 6.74 15.55
C LEU A 424 -16.96 7.19 16.71
N LEU A 425 -16.58 8.47 16.77
CA LEU A 425 -15.76 8.97 17.87
C LEU A 425 -16.51 8.93 19.22
N ALA A 426 -17.84 9.07 19.22
CA ALA A 426 -18.64 8.84 20.41
C ALA A 426 -18.53 7.38 20.90
N GLU A 427 -18.64 6.41 20.00
CA GLU A 427 -18.46 4.99 20.32
C GLU A 427 -17.06 4.70 20.86
N ILE A 428 -16.03 5.31 20.27
CA ILE A 428 -14.65 5.23 20.76
C ILE A 428 -14.53 5.81 22.18
N TYR A 429 -15.09 7.00 22.44
CA TYR A 429 -15.05 7.59 23.78
C TYR A 429 -15.81 6.75 24.81
N HIS A 430 -16.94 6.15 24.44
CA HIS A 430 -17.65 5.23 25.31
C HIS A 430 -16.80 4.01 25.68
N VAL A 431 -16.12 3.38 24.71
CA VAL A 431 -15.18 2.27 24.95
C VAL A 431 -14.05 2.68 25.89
N LEU A 432 -13.57 3.92 25.79
CA LEU A 432 -12.52 4.47 26.67
C LEU A 432 -13.04 4.98 28.03
N GLY A 433 -14.33 4.81 28.34
CA GLY A 433 -14.94 5.28 29.58
C GLY A 433 -15.12 6.80 29.68
N ARG A 434 -15.01 7.53 28.55
CA ARG A 434 -15.15 8.99 28.44
C ARG A 434 -16.59 9.38 28.09
N GLU A 435 -17.52 9.09 29.00
CA GLU A 435 -18.95 9.20 28.72
C GLU A 435 -19.41 10.64 28.39
N GLN A 436 -18.86 11.65 29.05
CA GLN A 436 -19.20 13.05 28.75
C GLN A 436 -18.82 13.46 27.32
N ASP A 437 -17.62 13.05 26.87
CA ASP A 437 -17.14 13.32 25.52
C ASP A 437 -17.95 12.54 24.47
N SER A 438 -18.34 11.30 24.80
CA SER A 438 -19.26 10.50 23.99
C SER A 438 -20.59 11.22 23.76
N GLN A 439 -21.22 11.73 24.83
CA GLN A 439 -22.49 12.44 24.73
C GLN A 439 -22.38 13.77 23.97
N GLU A 440 -21.27 14.49 24.07
CA GLU A 440 -21.01 15.68 23.24
C GLU A 440 -20.90 15.31 21.75
N ARG A 441 -20.19 14.24 21.42
CA ARG A 441 -20.06 13.76 20.04
C ARG A 441 -21.39 13.25 19.47
N LEU A 442 -22.24 12.61 20.27
CA LEU A 442 -23.59 12.24 19.86
C LEU A 442 -24.47 13.48 19.60
N ARG A 443 -24.38 14.53 20.43
CA ARG A 443 -25.05 15.80 20.17
C ARG A 443 -24.58 16.43 18.87
N ARG A 444 -23.28 16.41 18.58
CA ARG A 444 -22.74 16.88 17.30
C ARG A 444 -23.25 16.05 16.12
N TYR A 445 -23.30 14.73 16.24
CA TYR A 445 -23.89 13.85 15.22
C TYR A 445 -25.33 14.26 14.90
N GLU A 446 -26.17 14.49 15.92
CA GLU A 446 -27.57 14.91 15.70
C GLU A 446 -27.68 16.28 15.01
N GLN A 447 -26.83 17.25 15.35
CA GLN A 447 -26.78 18.55 14.68
C GLN A 447 -26.42 18.43 13.20
N VAL A 448 -25.38 17.64 12.88
CA VAL A 448 -24.96 17.41 11.50
C VAL A 448 -26.01 16.58 10.74
N ARG A 449 -26.65 15.61 11.39
CA ARG A 449 -27.78 14.85 10.83
C ARG A 449 -28.94 15.77 10.45
N GLN A 450 -29.30 16.72 11.33
CA GLN A 450 -30.35 17.70 11.01
C GLN A 450 -29.97 18.56 9.80
N CYS A 451 -28.75 19.07 9.74
CA CYS A 451 -28.24 19.80 8.57
C CYS A 451 -28.30 18.93 7.29
N PHE A 452 -27.89 17.67 7.39
CA PHE A 452 -27.96 16.71 6.27
C PHE A 452 -29.40 16.54 5.77
N VAL A 453 -30.37 16.36 6.69
CA VAL A 453 -31.78 16.23 6.34
C VAL A 453 -32.30 17.49 5.63
N GLU A 454 -32.03 18.67 6.19
CA GLU A 454 -32.47 19.95 5.63
C GLU A 454 -31.89 20.25 4.23
N LYS A 455 -30.71 19.68 3.92
CA LYS A 455 -30.00 19.95 2.65
C LYS A 455 -30.23 18.91 1.57
N PHE A 456 -30.38 17.64 1.94
CA PHE A 456 -30.36 16.54 0.98
C PHE A 456 -31.68 15.78 0.89
N PHE A 457 -32.70 16.14 1.68
CA PHE A 457 -34.05 15.61 1.53
C PHE A 457 -35.04 16.70 1.13
N GLY A 458 -35.90 16.38 0.17
CA GLY A 458 -37.01 17.23 -0.23
C GLY A 458 -38.19 17.16 0.74
N PRO A 459 -39.20 18.04 0.56
CA PRO A 459 -40.32 18.17 1.48
C PRO A 459 -41.18 16.89 1.56
N GLU A 460 -41.16 16.04 0.53
CA GLU A 460 -41.88 14.78 0.54
C GLU A 460 -41.02 13.61 1.06
N GLY A 461 -39.79 13.85 1.52
CA GLY A 461 -38.88 12.83 2.03
C GLY A 461 -38.14 12.05 0.94
N GLU A 462 -38.01 12.61 -0.26
CA GLU A 462 -37.15 12.10 -1.32
C GLU A 462 -35.69 12.54 -1.12
N LEU A 463 -34.74 11.62 -1.28
CA LEU A 463 -33.33 11.97 -1.35
C LEU A 463 -33.09 12.72 -2.67
N VAL A 464 -32.56 13.94 -2.57
CA VAL A 464 -32.39 14.86 -3.71
C VAL A 464 -31.35 14.33 -4.69
N GLU A 465 -30.22 13.83 -4.18
CA GLU A 465 -29.19 13.20 -5.01
C GLU A 465 -29.46 11.71 -5.19
N ARG A 466 -29.84 11.35 -6.41
CA ARG A 466 -30.30 9.99 -6.75
C ARG A 466 -29.16 9.13 -7.29
N THR A 467 -28.17 8.84 -6.44
CA THR A 467 -27.09 7.87 -6.73
C THR A 467 -27.11 6.73 -5.71
N GLN A 468 -26.56 5.57 -6.08
CA GLN A 468 -26.41 4.44 -5.15
C GLN A 468 -25.61 4.86 -3.91
N THR A 469 -24.48 5.54 -4.10
CA THR A 469 -23.61 5.98 -3.00
C THR A 469 -24.29 6.98 -2.07
N ALA A 470 -25.06 7.94 -2.58
CA ALA A 470 -25.81 8.87 -1.74
C ALA A 470 -26.81 8.13 -0.83
N ALA A 471 -27.57 7.18 -1.38
CA ALA A 471 -28.50 6.37 -0.60
C ALA A 471 -27.77 5.47 0.41
N LEU A 472 -26.68 4.83 0.00
CA LEU A 472 -25.87 3.96 0.86
C LEU A 472 -25.28 4.73 2.06
N LEU A 473 -24.70 5.91 1.83
CA LEU A 473 -24.15 6.76 2.90
C LEU A 473 -25.24 7.20 3.87
N ALA A 474 -26.38 7.67 3.35
CA ALA A 474 -27.49 8.12 4.18
C ALA A 474 -28.05 6.98 5.05
N LEU A 475 -28.17 5.76 4.50
CA LEU A 475 -28.64 4.59 5.22
C LEU A 475 -27.60 4.08 6.23
N HIS A 476 -26.34 3.95 5.81
CA HIS A 476 -25.24 3.43 6.63
C HIS A 476 -25.01 4.29 7.88
N PHE A 477 -24.91 5.61 7.72
CA PHE A 477 -24.73 6.54 8.82
C PHE A 477 -26.03 6.89 9.56
N ARG A 478 -27.16 6.26 9.21
CA ARG A 478 -28.49 6.48 9.82
C ARG A 478 -28.98 7.94 9.77
N LEU A 479 -28.75 8.58 8.62
CA LEU A 479 -29.10 9.98 8.37
C LEU A 479 -30.51 10.15 7.79
N VAL A 480 -31.11 9.06 7.28
CA VAL A 480 -32.45 9.10 6.69
C VAL A 480 -33.51 9.35 7.78
N PRO A 481 -34.35 10.39 7.66
CA PRO A 481 -35.46 10.61 8.59
C PRO A 481 -36.54 9.54 8.41
N GLU A 482 -37.31 9.29 9.47
CA GLU A 482 -38.26 8.15 9.51
C GLU A 482 -39.27 8.17 8.36
N ASN A 483 -39.80 9.35 8.02
CA ASN A 483 -40.74 9.54 6.90
C ASN A 483 -40.12 9.33 5.50
N ALA A 484 -38.80 9.38 5.38
CA ALA A 484 -38.07 9.19 4.12
C ALA A 484 -37.47 7.77 3.97
N TYR A 485 -37.43 6.98 5.05
CA TYR A 485 -36.71 5.71 5.07
C TYR A 485 -37.15 4.75 3.95
N ALA A 486 -38.47 4.50 3.84
CA ALA A 486 -39.01 3.63 2.81
C ALA A 486 -38.74 4.16 1.39
N LYS A 487 -38.79 5.48 1.18
CA LYS A 487 -38.52 6.10 -0.13
C LYS A 487 -37.07 5.94 -0.54
N THR A 488 -36.13 6.15 0.38
CA THR A 488 -34.69 5.98 0.12
C THR A 488 -34.33 4.52 -0.18
N VAL A 489 -34.88 3.57 0.60
CA VAL A 489 -34.70 2.14 0.34
C VAL A 489 -35.28 1.76 -1.02
N ASN A 490 -36.52 2.16 -1.31
CA ASN A 490 -37.16 1.85 -2.59
C ASN A 490 -36.38 2.43 -3.77
N PHE A 491 -35.86 3.65 -3.65
CA PHE A 491 -34.99 4.23 -4.67
C PHE A 491 -33.76 3.35 -4.92
N LEU A 492 -33.01 2.97 -3.88
CA LEU A 492 -31.82 2.13 -4.03
C LEU A 492 -32.14 0.79 -4.71
N LEU A 493 -33.21 0.12 -4.28
CA LEU A 493 -33.62 -1.17 -4.84
C LEU A 493 -34.11 -1.05 -6.28
N GLN A 494 -34.86 0.00 -6.60
CA GLN A 494 -35.31 0.27 -7.96
C GLN A 494 -34.13 0.58 -8.88
N ASP A 495 -33.18 1.40 -8.43
CA ASP A 495 -31.98 1.72 -9.20
C ASP A 495 -31.19 0.45 -9.53
N LEU A 496 -30.95 -0.40 -8.54
CA LEU A 496 -30.22 -1.66 -8.73
C LEU A 496 -30.97 -2.63 -9.64
N ARG A 497 -32.29 -2.82 -9.47
CA ARG A 497 -33.06 -3.83 -10.23
C ARG A 497 -33.43 -3.38 -11.63
N GLU A 498 -33.88 -2.13 -11.78
CA GLU A 498 -34.52 -1.64 -12.99
C GLU A 498 -33.59 -0.73 -13.81
N THR A 499 -32.98 0.28 -13.16
CA THR A 499 -32.15 1.28 -13.86
C THR A 499 -30.81 0.69 -14.30
N ARG A 500 -30.08 0.07 -13.38
CA ARG A 500 -28.74 -0.49 -13.60
C ARG A 500 -28.75 -2.00 -13.88
N LYS A 501 -29.93 -2.63 -13.86
CA LYS A 501 -30.14 -4.04 -14.25
C LYS A 501 -29.15 -5.00 -13.58
N LEU A 502 -29.10 -4.95 -12.24
CA LEU A 502 -28.20 -5.72 -11.39
C LEU A 502 -26.71 -5.40 -11.60
N HIS A 503 -26.38 -4.11 -11.73
CA HIS A 503 -25.00 -3.64 -11.74
C HIS A 503 -24.82 -2.51 -10.73
N LEU A 504 -23.63 -2.46 -10.13
CA LEU A 504 -23.23 -1.36 -9.26
C LEU A 504 -22.82 -0.14 -10.10
N SER A 505 -23.06 1.05 -9.55
CA SER A 505 -22.51 2.30 -10.08
C SER A 505 -21.63 3.02 -9.05
N THR A 506 -21.36 2.37 -7.92
CA THR A 506 -20.59 2.91 -6.79
C THR A 506 -19.10 2.94 -7.09
N GLY A 507 -18.41 3.96 -6.58
CA GLY A 507 -16.96 4.06 -6.52
C GLY A 507 -16.39 3.53 -5.20
N PHE A 508 -15.23 4.04 -4.81
CA PHE A 508 -14.47 3.61 -3.62
C PHE A 508 -15.26 3.75 -2.32
N VAL A 509 -16.08 4.78 -2.20
CA VAL A 509 -16.82 5.10 -0.98
C VAL A 509 -18.08 4.27 -0.87
N GLY A 510 -18.82 4.12 -1.98
CA GLY A 510 -20.09 3.37 -1.99
C GLY A 510 -19.91 1.85 -1.99
N THR A 511 -18.92 1.33 -2.72
CA THR A 511 -18.73 -0.12 -2.92
C THR A 511 -18.59 -0.93 -1.62
N PRO A 512 -17.78 -0.53 -0.61
CA PRO A 512 -17.67 -1.29 0.64
C PRO A 512 -18.97 -1.29 1.45
N LEU A 513 -19.90 -0.37 1.19
CA LEU A 513 -21.19 -0.27 1.87
C LEU A 513 -22.31 -1.03 1.17
N LEU A 514 -22.19 -1.27 -0.14
CA LEU A 514 -23.28 -1.78 -0.98
C LEU A 514 -23.86 -3.12 -0.47
N LEU A 515 -23.04 -4.17 -0.44
CA LEU A 515 -23.51 -5.50 -0.03
C LEU A 515 -23.90 -5.57 1.47
N PRO A 516 -23.14 -4.96 2.40
CA PRO A 516 -23.54 -4.92 3.80
C PRO A 516 -24.88 -4.20 4.04
N VAL A 517 -25.12 -3.04 3.40
CA VAL A 517 -26.38 -2.31 3.55
C VAL A 517 -27.54 -3.11 2.98
N LEU A 518 -27.40 -3.71 1.79
CA LEU A 518 -28.45 -4.57 1.22
C LEU A 518 -28.78 -5.75 2.15
N SER A 519 -27.77 -6.39 2.72
CA SER A 519 -27.97 -7.49 3.67
C SER A 519 -28.68 -7.03 4.94
N ALA A 520 -28.30 -5.86 5.49
CA ALA A 520 -28.97 -5.27 6.65
C ALA A 520 -30.43 -4.88 6.39
N LEU A 521 -30.79 -4.59 5.13
CA LEU A 521 -32.16 -4.35 4.68
C LEU A 521 -32.96 -5.63 4.38
N GLY A 522 -32.39 -6.82 4.64
CA GLY A 522 -33.01 -8.10 4.30
C GLY A 522 -33.04 -8.41 2.80
N GLN A 523 -32.20 -7.73 2.00
CA GLN A 523 -32.10 -7.90 0.55
C GLN A 523 -30.86 -8.73 0.18
N THR A 524 -30.57 -9.78 0.96
CA THR A 524 -29.39 -10.63 0.77
C THR A 524 -29.39 -11.33 -0.59
N ASP A 525 -30.55 -11.73 -1.11
CA ASP A 525 -30.66 -12.33 -2.46
C ASP A 525 -30.19 -11.36 -3.55
N LEU A 526 -30.52 -10.07 -3.41
CA LEU A 526 -30.05 -9.02 -4.32
C LEU A 526 -28.55 -8.78 -4.17
N ALA A 527 -28.03 -8.81 -2.94
CA ALA A 527 -26.59 -8.71 -2.68
C ALA A 527 -25.82 -9.85 -3.36
N TYR A 528 -26.31 -11.10 -3.29
CA TYR A 528 -25.73 -12.22 -4.03
C TYR A 528 -25.84 -12.05 -5.54
N ALA A 529 -27.00 -11.62 -6.05
CA ALA A 529 -27.17 -11.39 -7.49
C ALA A 529 -26.19 -10.35 -8.04
N LEU A 530 -25.85 -9.32 -7.28
CA LEU A 530 -24.80 -8.34 -7.62
C LEU A 530 -23.40 -8.96 -7.53
N LEU A 531 -23.13 -9.71 -6.45
CA LEU A 531 -21.85 -10.36 -6.22
C LEU A 531 -21.50 -11.36 -7.33
N GLU A 532 -22.51 -12.05 -7.86
CA GLU A 532 -22.37 -13.06 -8.91
C GLU A 532 -22.47 -12.49 -10.34
N GLN A 533 -22.59 -11.17 -10.51
CA GLN A 533 -22.65 -10.53 -11.82
C GLN A 533 -21.31 -10.67 -12.57
N THR A 534 -21.36 -11.29 -13.74
CA THR A 534 -20.20 -11.52 -14.62
C THR A 534 -20.07 -10.51 -15.75
N THR A 535 -21.10 -9.69 -16.03
CA THR A 535 -21.01 -8.60 -17.02
C THR A 535 -20.53 -7.29 -16.40
N TYR A 536 -19.93 -6.43 -17.22
CA TYR A 536 -19.43 -5.14 -16.76
C TYR A 536 -20.57 -4.15 -16.46
N PRO A 537 -20.51 -3.41 -15.33
CA PRO A 537 -19.54 -3.51 -14.23
C PRO A 537 -19.95 -4.56 -13.16
N GLY A 538 -19.00 -5.39 -12.72
CA GLY A 538 -19.22 -6.38 -11.65
C GLY A 538 -17.91 -6.97 -11.17
N TRP A 539 -17.88 -7.53 -9.95
CA TRP A 539 -16.64 -8.10 -9.39
C TRP A 539 -16.16 -9.35 -10.13
N LEU A 540 -17.09 -10.15 -10.66
CA LEU A 540 -16.72 -11.34 -11.43
C LEU A 540 -16.38 -11.03 -12.89
N TYR A 541 -16.69 -9.83 -13.40
CA TYR A 541 -16.28 -9.44 -14.74
C TYR A 541 -14.75 -9.51 -14.89
N PRO A 542 -13.92 -8.82 -14.08
CA PRO A 542 -12.47 -8.96 -14.15
C PRO A 542 -11.99 -10.41 -13.98
N VAL A 543 -12.61 -11.19 -13.08
CA VAL A 543 -12.26 -12.61 -12.89
C VAL A 543 -12.44 -13.42 -14.18
N THR A 544 -13.46 -13.11 -14.99
CA THR A 544 -13.68 -13.78 -16.28
C THR A 544 -12.73 -13.31 -17.40
N GLN A 545 -12.04 -12.18 -17.20
CA GLN A 545 -11.09 -11.63 -18.19
C GLN A 545 -9.65 -12.16 -18.01
N GLY A 546 -9.41 -12.99 -16.99
CA GLY A 546 -8.10 -13.58 -16.68
C GLY A 546 -7.22 -12.68 -15.81
#